data_AF-A0A2H1W048-F1
#
_entry.id   AF-A0A2H1W048-F1
#
_cell.length_a   1.000
_cell.length_b   1.000
_cell.length_c   1.000
_cell.angle_alpha   90.00
_cell.angle_beta   90.00
_cell.angle_gamma   90.00
#
_symmetry.space_group_name_H-M   'P 1'
#
loop_
_entity.id
_entity.type
_entity.pdbx_description
1 polymer ?
#
loop_
_entity_poly.entity_id
_entity_poly.type
_entity_poly.pdbx_seq_one_letter_code
_entity_poly.pdbx_strand_id
1 'polypeptide(L)' 'MSLSKPVSAAVYLTSKRGARVLTLNGFNFYHQVTTGSKSRWICASTKKGCRTSITTYKDVVVK' A
#
# COMPACT_ATOMS: atom_id res chain seq x y z
N MET A 1 3.27 -27.10 11.91
CA MET A 1 3.57 -25.69 12.25
C MET A 1 2.80 -24.83 11.27
N SER A 2 1.71 -24.26 11.77
CA SER A 2 0.69 -23.54 11.00
C SER A 2 1.23 -22.20 10.51
N LEU A 3 1.11 -21.93 9.20
CA LEU A 3 0.93 -20.55 8.73
C LEU A 3 -0.23 -20.57 7.74
N SER A 4 -1.45 -20.49 8.27
CA SER A 4 -2.56 -19.93 7.52
C SER A 4 -2.05 -18.60 6.97
N LYS A 5 -1.89 -18.49 5.64
CA LYS A 5 -1.60 -17.20 4.99
C LYS A 5 -2.57 -16.19 5.58
N PRO A 6 -2.12 -15.22 6.38
CA PRO A 6 -3.05 -14.23 6.88
C PRO A 6 -3.55 -13.49 5.65
N VAL A 7 -4.87 -13.37 5.56
CA VAL A 7 -5.64 -12.45 4.74
C VAL A 7 -4.76 -11.30 4.28
N SER A 8 -4.75 -10.98 2.97
CA SER A 8 -4.03 -9.87 2.31
C SER A 8 -4.05 -8.57 3.14
N ALA A 9 -3.29 -8.54 4.23
CA ALA A 9 -3.41 -7.57 5.28
C ALA A 9 -2.56 -6.40 4.82
N ALA A 10 -3.25 -5.36 4.39
CA ALA A 10 -2.61 -4.09 4.14
C ALA A 10 -2.10 -3.55 5.48
N VAL A 11 -0.79 -3.45 5.63
CA VAL A 11 -0.15 -2.87 6.81
C VAL A 11 0.26 -1.45 6.48
N TYR A 12 -0.17 -0.50 7.29
CA TYR A 12 0.32 0.88 7.20
C TYR A 12 1.58 1.02 8.08
N LEU A 13 2.68 1.37 7.45
CA LEU A 13 3.96 1.67 8.09
C LEU A 13 4.30 3.15 7.92
N THR A 14 5.09 3.67 8.85
CA THR A 14 5.68 5.01 8.73
C THR A 14 7.14 4.83 8.35
N SER A 15 7.56 5.46 7.25
CA SER A 15 8.97 5.48 6.84
C SER A 15 9.82 6.26 7.86
N LYS A 16 11.15 6.06 7.82
CA LYS A 16 12.09 6.83 8.66
C LYS A 16 11.99 8.36 8.49
N ARG A 17 11.40 8.84 7.39
CA ARG A 17 11.20 10.27 7.10
C ARG A 17 9.77 10.75 7.39
N GLY A 18 8.95 9.95 8.08
CA GLY A 18 7.56 10.28 8.42
C GLY A 18 6.54 10.02 7.30
N ALA A 19 6.98 9.64 6.09
CA ALA A 19 6.05 9.34 5.00
C ALA A 19 5.29 8.03 5.25
N ARG A 20 4.00 8.01 4.90
CA ARG A 20 3.10 6.86 5.04
C ARG A 20 3.36 5.83 3.94
N VAL A 21 3.51 4.56 4.32
CA VAL A 21 3.81 3.43 3.43
C VAL A 21 2.75 2.35 3.63
N LEU A 22 2.21 1.83 2.55
CA LEU A 22 1.28 0.70 2.56
C LEU A 22 2.05 -0.55 2.13
N THR A 23 2.12 -1.56 2.98
CA THR A 23 2.71 -2.86 2.65
C THR A 23 1.59 -3.87 2.40
N LEU A 24 1.53 -4.40 1.19
CA LEU A 24 0.56 -5.42 0.79
C LEU A 24 1.31 -6.59 0.14
N ASN A 25 1.14 -7.80 0.69
CA ASN A 25 1.78 -9.03 0.19
C ASN A 25 3.31 -8.91 0.00
N GLY A 26 3.99 -8.18 0.89
CA GLY A 26 5.44 -7.95 0.82
C GLY A 26 5.87 -6.86 -0.17
N PHE A 27 4.93 -6.21 -0.87
CA PHE A 27 5.19 -5.07 -1.72
C PHE A 27 4.89 -3.77 -0.97
N ASN A 28 5.80 -2.81 -1.07
CA ASN A 28 5.62 -1.49 -0.48
C ASN A 28 5.03 -0.53 -1.50
N PHE A 29 4.08 0.27 -1.05
CA PHE A 29 3.41 1.29 -1.84
C PHE A 29 3.51 2.63 -1.12
N TYR A 30 3.87 3.67 -1.86
CA TYR A 30 3.91 5.03 -1.35
C TYR A 30 2.61 5.74 -1.67
N HIS A 31 2.16 6.55 -0.72
CA HIS A 31 1.05 7.46 -0.96
C HIS A 31 1.41 8.42 -2.10
N GLN A 32 0.55 8.54 -3.10
CA GLN A 32 0.75 9.44 -4.23
C GLN A 32 -0.17 10.66 -4.12
N VAL A 33 -1.46 10.43 -3.95
CA VAL A 33 -2.47 11.49 -3.91
C VAL A 33 -3.71 11.01 -3.19
N THR A 34 -4.38 11.92 -2.47
CA THR A 34 -5.73 11.69 -1.94
C THR A 34 -6.70 12.60 -2.68
N THR A 35 -7.77 12.02 -3.22
CA THR A 35 -8.86 12.74 -3.88
C THR A 35 -10.15 12.40 -3.16
N GLY A 36 -10.65 13.36 -2.36
CA GLY A 36 -11.80 13.15 -1.49
C GLY A 36 -11.53 12.03 -0.49
N SER A 37 -12.34 10.97 -0.52
CA SER A 37 -12.18 9.80 0.36
C SER A 37 -11.30 8.69 -0.21
N LYS A 38 -10.76 8.85 -1.43
CA LYS A 38 -9.92 7.86 -2.09
C LYS A 38 -8.46 8.28 -2.02
N SER A 39 -7.58 7.38 -1.58
CA SER A 39 -6.13 7.57 -1.62
C SER A 39 -5.52 6.61 -2.62
N ARG A 40 -4.71 7.14 -3.53
CA ARG A 40 -3.95 6.36 -4.50
C ARG A 40 -2.54 6.10 -3.96
N TRP A 41 -2.12 4.85 -4.06
CA TRP A 41 -0.82 4.35 -3.65
C TRP A 41 -0.12 3.74 -4.84
N ILE A 42 1.16 4.07 -5.02
CA ILE A 42 1.98 3.56 -6.13
C ILE A 42 3.07 2.66 -5.62
N CYS A 43 3.40 1.62 -6.38
CA CYS A 43 4.46 0.70 -6.05
C CYS A 43 5.80 1.43 -5.82
N ALA A 44 6.50 1.11 -4.73
CA ALA A 44 7.82 1.67 -4.43
C ALA A 44 8.83 1.42 -5.56
N SER A 45 8.66 0.31 -6.27
CA SER A 45 9.49 -0.09 -7.41
C SER A 45 8.98 0.45 -8.75
N THR A 46 8.16 1.52 -8.78
CA THR A 46 7.71 2.15 -10.03
C THR A 46 8.87 2.57 -10.92
N LYS A 47 9.97 3.08 -10.34
CA LYS A 47 11.20 3.41 -11.09
C LYS A 47 11.87 2.18 -11.73
N LYS A 48 11.58 0.97 -11.22
CA LYS A 48 12.05 -0.32 -11.75
C LYS A 48 11.03 -0.99 -12.69
N GLY A 49 9.98 -0.27 -13.11
CA GLY A 49 8.96 -0.77 -14.04
C GLY A 49 7.69 -1.33 -13.39
N CYS A 50 7.55 -1.28 -12.05
CA CYS A 50 6.33 -1.72 -11.37
C CYS A 50 5.16 -0.75 -11.66
N ARG A 51 4.12 -1.23 -12.35
CA ARG A 51 2.93 -0.42 -12.72
C ARG A 51 1.74 -0.60 -11.79
N THR A 52 1.85 -1.43 -10.74
CA THR A 52 0.77 -1.64 -9.78
C THR A 52 0.51 -0.37 -8.97
N SER A 53 -0.76 -0.02 -8.89
CA SER A 53 -1.28 1.00 -7.97
C SER A 53 -2.45 0.43 -7.16
N ILE A 54 -2.56 0.84 -5.91
CA ILE A 54 -3.67 0.49 -5.01
C ILE A 54 -4.50 1.74 -4.76
N THR A 55 -5.81 1.60 -4.71
CA THR A 55 -6.70 2.65 -4.22
C THR A 55 -7.31 2.22 -2.89
N THR A 56 -7.22 3.07 -1.89
CA THR A 56 -7.88 2.85 -0.60
C THR A 56 -9.00 3.86 -0.43
N TYR A 57 -10.14 3.46 0.12
CA TYR A 57 -11.23 4.35 0.50
C TYR A 57 -11.30 4.41 2.03
N LYS A 58 -11.09 5.60 2.62
CA LYS A 58 -11.05 5.78 4.10
C LYS A 58 -10.21 4.69 4.80
N ASP A 59 -9.00 4.47 4.31
CA ASP A 59 -8.04 3.47 4.84
C ASP A 59 -8.41 1.99 4.65
N VAL A 60 -9.44 1.70 3.86
CA VAL A 60 -9.79 0.34 3.42
C VAL A 60 -9.28 0.13 1.99
N VAL A 61 -8.50 -0.92 1.74
CA VAL A 61 -8.08 -1.30 0.37
C VAL A 61 -9.32 -1.71 -0.42
N VAL A 62 -9.60 -0.98 -1.50
CA VAL A 62 -10.68 -1.31 -2.43
C VAL A 62 -10.05 -1.98 -3.65
N LYS A 63 -10.52 -3.20 -3.96
CA LYS A 63 -10.01 -4.03 -5.06
C LYS A 63 -10.68 -3.68 -6.39
#